data_AF-A0A2K0XTT7-F1
#
_entry.id   AF-A0A2K0XTT7-F1
#
_cell.length_a   1.000
_cell.length_b   1.000
_cell.length_c   1.000
_cell.angle_alpha   90.00
_cell.angle_beta   90.00
_cell.angle_gamma   90.00
#
_symmetry.space_group_name_H-M   'P 1'
#
loop_
_entity.id
_entity.type
_entity.pdbx_description
1 polymer ?
#
loop_
_entity_poly.entity_id
_entity_poly.type
_entity_poly.pdbx_seq_one_letter_code
_entity_poly.pdbx_strand_id
1 'polypeptide(L)'
;MGWVFTDEARFYLHDNESLLDGMIRTEHQTVRYECRQGYCGACRMNLVTNTGTVRYVRAPIAALNDNEVLACCCVLDGTAKVSYYPNNDNQPSLFPDAADDFETKRSK
;
A
#
# COMPACT_ATOMS: atom_id res chain seq x y z
N MET A 1 10.27 -5.24 -16.06
CA MET A 1 10.52 -3.83 -15.63
C MET A 1 9.45 -2.95 -16.26
N GLY A 2 9.09 -1.81 -15.64
CA GLY A 2 8.05 -0.95 -16.24
C GLY A 2 7.80 0.38 -15.55
N TRP A 3 6.99 1.22 -16.19
CA TRP A 3 6.65 2.54 -15.66
C TRP A 3 5.48 2.45 -14.68
N VAL A 4 5.65 3.07 -13.52
CA VAL A 4 4.59 3.23 -12.54
C VAL A 4 4.23 4.70 -12.45
N PHE A 5 2.94 4.98 -12.54
CA PHE A 5 2.36 6.29 -12.33
C PHE A 5 1.58 6.29 -11.01
N THR A 6 1.94 7.17 -10.10
CA THR A 6 1.22 7.43 -8.85
C THR A 6 0.60 8.83 -8.88
N ASP A 7 -0.14 9.21 -7.83
CA ASP A 7 -0.66 10.57 -7.69
C ASP A 7 0.46 11.61 -7.42
N GLU A 8 1.62 11.18 -6.92
CA GLU A 8 2.75 12.06 -6.58
C GLU A 8 3.81 12.12 -7.68
N ALA A 9 4.15 10.98 -8.26
CA ALA A 9 5.28 10.87 -9.16
C ALA A 9 5.11 9.75 -10.18
N ARG A 10 6.02 9.73 -11.15
CA ARG A 10 6.21 8.60 -12.05
C ARG A 10 7.62 8.09 -11.90
N PHE A 11 7.77 6.78 -11.85
CA PHE A 11 9.07 6.17 -11.69
C PHE A 11 9.16 4.87 -12.45
N TYR A 12 10.39 4.42 -12.65
CA TYR A 12 10.68 3.13 -13.24
C TYR A 12 10.82 2.09 -12.14
N LEU A 13 10.02 1.02 -12.20
CA LEU A 13 10.09 -0.12 -11.28
C LEU A 13 11.06 -1.16 -11.85
N HIS A 14 12.07 -1.50 -11.05
CA HIS A 14 13.09 -2.46 -11.44
C HIS A 14 12.58 -3.90 -11.38
N ASP A 15 13.26 -4.80 -12.08
CA ASP A 15 12.96 -6.23 -11.98
C ASP A 15 13.24 -6.74 -10.57
N ASN A 16 12.32 -7.55 -10.04
CA ASN A 16 12.35 -8.10 -8.68
C ASN A 16 12.23 -7.05 -7.56
N GLU A 17 11.88 -5.81 -7.88
CA GLU A 17 11.57 -4.77 -6.90
C GLU A 17 10.06 -4.77 -6.62
N SER A 18 9.67 -4.75 -5.34
CA SER A 18 8.25 -4.59 -5.00
C SER A 18 7.80 -3.16 -5.31
N LEU A 19 6.51 -2.98 -5.60
CA LEU A 19 5.95 -1.66 -5.85
C LEU A 19 6.24 -0.69 -4.68
N LEU A 20 6.22 -1.19 -3.44
CA LEU A 20 6.58 -0.42 -2.25
C LEU A 20 8.03 0.02 -2.24
N ASP A 21 8.97 -0.88 -2.55
CA ASP A 21 10.40 -0.55 -2.55
C ASP A 21 10.71 0.53 -3.60
N GLY A 22 10.08 0.43 -4.78
CA GLY A 22 10.18 1.44 -5.82
C GLY A 22 9.66 2.82 -5.38
N MET A 23 8.54 2.86 -4.64
CA MET A 23 8.01 4.11 -4.07
C MET A 23 8.92 4.70 -3.00
N ILE A 24 9.48 3.88 -2.11
CA ILE A 24 10.43 4.33 -1.07
C ILE A 24 11.70 4.89 -1.71
N ARG A 25 12.26 4.20 -2.71
CA ARG A 25 13.45 4.63 -3.44
C ARG A 25 13.26 5.97 -4.16
N THR A 26 12.02 6.27 -4.53
CA THR A 26 11.65 7.50 -5.24
C THR A 26 11.01 8.54 -4.30
N GLU A 27 11.15 8.34 -2.99
CA GLU A 27 10.80 9.31 -1.94
C GLU A 27 9.31 9.72 -1.92
N HIS A 28 8.39 8.78 -2.21
CA HIS A 28 6.96 9.04 -2.06
C HIS A 28 6.60 9.27 -0.59
N GLN A 29 5.86 10.34 -0.30
CA GLN A 29 5.55 10.77 1.06
C GLN A 29 4.19 10.25 1.53
N THR A 30 3.23 10.02 0.62
CA THR A 30 1.87 9.57 0.99
C THR A 30 1.79 8.05 1.17
N VAL A 31 2.76 7.29 0.64
CA VAL A 31 2.76 5.83 0.80
C VAL A 31 2.89 5.45 2.27
N ARG A 32 1.91 4.70 2.78
CA ARG A 32 1.93 4.14 4.13
C ARG A 32 2.32 2.67 4.07
N TYR A 33 3.09 2.22 5.04
CA TYR A 33 3.45 0.81 5.18
C TYR A 33 3.87 0.52 6.63
N GLU A 34 3.52 -0.67 7.12
CA GLU A 34 3.87 -1.11 8.48
C GLU A 34 4.54 -2.48 8.43
N CYS A 35 3.78 -3.53 8.10
CA CYS A 35 4.28 -4.90 8.23
C CYS A 35 5.26 -5.35 7.14
N ARG A 36 5.21 -4.74 5.94
CA ARG A 36 5.91 -5.18 4.70
C ARG A 36 5.75 -6.67 4.35
N GLN A 37 4.71 -7.31 4.87
CA GLN A 37 4.47 -8.75 4.79
C GLN A 37 3.09 -9.11 4.21
N GLY A 38 2.24 -8.13 3.90
CA GLY A 38 0.96 -8.37 3.23
C GLY A 38 -0.21 -8.75 4.12
N TYR A 39 -0.10 -8.60 5.44
CA TYR A 39 -1.20 -8.88 6.38
C TYR A 39 -1.86 -7.62 6.96
N CYS A 40 -1.19 -6.48 7.01
CA CYS A 40 -1.71 -5.29 7.71
C CYS A 40 -2.50 -4.31 6.82
N GLY A 41 -2.55 -4.50 5.50
CA GLY A 41 -3.29 -3.61 4.60
C GLY A 41 -2.84 -2.15 4.51
N ALA A 42 -1.85 -1.69 5.29
CA ALA A 42 -1.45 -0.27 5.34
C ALA A 42 -0.89 0.26 4.00
N CYS A 43 -0.31 -0.62 3.19
CA CYS A 43 0.22 -0.30 1.86
C CYS A 43 -0.77 -0.62 0.72
N ARG A 44 -2.07 -0.62 1.03
CA ARG A 44 -3.13 -0.81 0.03
C ARG A 44 -3.12 0.35 -0.94
N MET A 45 -3.25 0.01 -2.22
CA MET A 45 -3.37 0.97 -3.32
C MET A 45 -4.48 0.53 -4.25
N ASN A 46 -5.11 1.49 -4.90
CA ASN A 46 -6.04 1.22 -5.99
C ASN A 46 -5.26 1.06 -7.29
N LEU A 47 -5.46 -0.04 -7.98
CA LEU A 47 -4.92 -0.29 -9.31
C LEU A 47 -5.87 0.33 -10.34
N VAL A 48 -5.52 1.53 -10.83
CA VAL A 48 -6.36 2.29 -11.77
C VAL A 48 -6.31 1.69 -13.16
N THR A 49 -5.11 1.32 -13.62
CA THR A 49 -4.92 0.62 -14.89
C THR A 49 -3.57 -0.09 -14.91
N ASN A 50 -3.48 -1.20 -15.64
CA ASN A 50 -2.23 -1.86 -15.98
C ASN A 50 -2.25 -2.29 -17.46
N THR A 51 -1.09 -2.33 -18.08
CA THR A 51 -0.90 -2.86 -19.45
C THR A 51 -0.07 -4.16 -19.45
N GLY A 52 0.23 -4.68 -18.26
CA GLY A 52 0.97 -5.93 -18.09
C GLY A 52 0.49 -6.72 -16.88
N THR A 53 1.36 -7.55 -16.32
CA THR A 53 0.97 -8.51 -15.28
C THR A 53 1.35 -8.03 -13.90
N VAL A 54 0.41 -8.11 -12.97
CA VAL A 54 0.66 -7.92 -11.53
C VAL A 54 1.01 -9.29 -10.96
N ARG A 55 2.25 -9.47 -10.51
CA ARG A 55 2.69 -10.71 -9.87
C ARG A 55 2.87 -10.50 -8.38
N TYR A 56 2.28 -11.39 -7.58
CA TYR A 56 2.44 -11.34 -6.14
C TYR A 56 3.65 -12.18 -5.71
N VAL A 57 4.61 -11.55 -5.04
CA VAL A 57 5.77 -12.24 -4.43
C VAL A 57 5.30 -13.12 -3.27
N ARG A 58 4.25 -12.67 -2.57
CA ARG A 58 3.57 -13.40 -1.51
C ARG A 58 2.07 -13.23 -1.67
N ALA A 59 1.32 -14.30 -1.43
CA ALA A 59 -0.13 -14.23 -1.43
C ALA A 59 -0.59 -13.31 -0.28
N PRO A 60 -1.31 -12.21 -0.57
CA PRO A 60 -1.85 -11.35 0.46
C PRO A 60 -2.89 -12.12 1.27
N ILE A 61 -2.80 -12.04 2.59
CA ILE A 61 -3.77 -12.64 3.52
C ILE A 61 -4.96 -11.69 3.73
N ALA A 62 -4.73 -10.39 3.52
CA ALA A 62 -5.78 -9.39 3.59
C ALA A 62 -6.75 -9.52 2.40
N ALA A 63 -8.05 -9.35 2.67
CA ALA A 63 -9.05 -9.25 1.63
C ALA A 63 -8.79 -8.01 0.76
N LEU A 64 -8.60 -8.24 -0.54
CA LEU A 64 -8.43 -7.22 -1.57
C LEU A 64 -9.60 -7.30 -2.56
N ASN A 65 -10.05 -6.15 -3.03
CA ASN A 65 -10.96 -6.08 -4.17
C ASN A 65 -10.20 -6.31 -5.48
N ASP A 66 -10.92 -6.61 -6.58
CA ASP A 66 -10.30 -6.88 -7.90
C ASP A 66 -9.42 -5.73 -8.41
N ASN A 67 -9.70 -4.49 -7.97
CA ASN A 67 -8.96 -3.28 -8.34
C ASN A 67 -8.01 -2.80 -7.23
N GLU A 68 -7.66 -3.64 -6.26
CA GLU A 68 -6.78 -3.29 -5.16
C GLU A 68 -5.53 -4.18 -5.11
N VAL A 69 -4.42 -3.57 -4.72
CA VAL A 69 -3.14 -4.27 -4.56
C VAL A 69 -2.45 -3.84 -3.26
N LEU A 70 -1.66 -4.74 -2.67
CA LEU A 70 -0.73 -4.37 -1.59
C LEU A 70 0.65 -4.11 -2.19
N ALA A 71 1.12 -2.86 -2.10
CA ALA A 71 2.40 -2.47 -2.70
C ALA A 71 3.59 -3.29 -2.19
N CYS A 72 3.55 -3.76 -0.93
CA CYS A 72 4.63 -4.57 -0.36
C CYS A 72 4.69 -6.02 -0.87
N CYS A 73 3.68 -6.48 -1.59
CA CYS A 73 3.57 -7.88 -2.03
C CYS A 73 3.48 -8.03 -3.54
N CYS A 74 3.36 -6.94 -4.31
CA CYS A 74 3.27 -7.00 -5.77
C CYS A 74 4.56 -6.51 -6.44
N VAL A 75 4.89 -7.18 -7.54
CA VAL A 75 5.87 -6.78 -8.55
C VAL A 75 5.09 -6.60 -9.84
N LEU A 76 5.35 -5.50 -10.52
CA LEU A 76 4.66 -5.17 -11.76
C LEU A 76 5.57 -5.45 -12.95
N ASP A 77 5.02 -6.10 -13.96
CA ASP A 77 5.62 -6.16 -15.28
C ASP A 77 4.83 -5.27 -16.24
N GLY A 78 5.51 -4.35 -16.92
CA GLY A 78 4.88 -3.36 -17.80
C GLY A 78 4.42 -2.10 -17.07
N THR A 79 3.58 -1.32 -17.76
CA THR A 79 3.13 0.00 -17.27
C THR A 79 1.90 -0.14 -16.39
N ALA A 80 1.88 0.57 -15.27
CA ALA A 80 0.72 0.63 -14.38
C ALA A 80 0.50 2.04 -13.83
N LYS A 81 -0.77 2.35 -13.56
CA LYS A 81 -1.17 3.50 -12.77
C LYS A 81 -1.84 3.01 -11.50
N VAL A 82 -1.31 3.46 -10.36
CA VAL A 82 -1.87 3.20 -9.04
C VAL A 82 -2.24 4.52 -8.39
N SER A 83 -3.26 4.52 -7.55
CA SER A 83 -3.55 5.65 -6.68
C SER A 83 -3.53 5.22 -5.22
N TYR A 84 -3.27 6.19 -4.35
CA TYR A 84 -3.33 5.95 -2.92
C TYR A 84 -4.74 5.52 -2.53
N TYR A 85 -4.84 4.45 -1.75
CA TYR A 85 -6.12 4.11 -1.13
C TYR A 85 -6.44 5.21 -0.11
N PRO A 86 -7.61 5.87 -0.17
CA PRO A 86 -7.95 6.90 0.80
C PRO A 86 -7.84 6.28 2.20
N ASN A 87 -7.22 7.02 3.13
CA ASN A 87 -7.45 6.79 4.55
C ASN A 87 -8.94 7.06 4.75
N ASN A 88 -9.76 6.02 4.69
CA ASN A 88 -10.93 6.09 5.52
C ASN A 88 -10.37 6.07 6.95
N ASP A 89 -10.62 7.10 7.74
CA ASP A 89 -10.44 7.08 9.21
C ASP A 89 -11.11 5.84 9.85
N ASN A 90 -11.91 5.12 9.08
CA ASN A 90 -12.46 3.81 9.37
C ASN A 90 -11.62 2.64 8.82
N GLN A 91 -10.28 2.74 8.73
CA GLN A 91 -9.45 1.55 8.60
C GLN A 91 -9.65 0.78 9.92
N PRO A 92 -10.35 -0.38 9.94
CA PRO A 92 -10.43 -1.13 11.19
C PRO A 92 -9.00 -1.45 11.58
N SER A 93 -8.61 -0.94 12.74
CA SER A 93 -7.35 -1.30 13.36
C SER A 93 -7.29 -2.83 13.34
N LEU A 94 -6.21 -3.39 12.80
CA LEU A 94 -5.99 -4.84 12.83
C LEU A 94 -5.88 -5.39 14.27
N PHE A 95 -5.96 -4.50 15.25
CA PHE A 95 -6.18 -4.74 16.65
C PHE A 95 -7.50 -4.06 17.06
N PRO A 96 -8.57 -4.81 17.36
CA PRO A 96 -9.80 -4.25 17.93
C PRO A 96 -9.66 -3.63 19.33
N ASP A 97 -8.47 -3.66 19.95
CA ASP A 97 -8.25 -3.27 21.35
C ASP A 97 -7.21 -2.14 21.51
N ALA A 98 -7.49 -0.98 20.93
CA ALA A 98 -6.84 0.27 21.35
C ALA A 98 -7.85 1.43 21.27
N ALA A 99 -9.10 1.18 21.69
CA ALA A 99 -10.02 2.25 22.02
C ALA A 99 -9.72 2.72 23.45
N ASP A 100 -9.37 4.00 23.55
CA ASP A 100 -9.74 4.89 24.67
C ASP A 100 -9.07 4.64 26.04
N ASP A 101 -7.91 5.26 26.29
CA ASP A 101 -7.53 5.74 27.63
C ASP A 101 -6.68 7.01 27.50
N PHE A 102 -7.27 8.10 27.00
CA PHE A 102 -6.73 9.44 27.26
C PHE A 102 -7.84 10.45 27.54
N GLU A 103 -8.84 10.03 28.31
CA GLU A 103 -9.76 10.95 28.95
C GLU A 103 -10.04 10.47 30.37
N THR A 104 -9.12 10.77 31.30
CA THR A 104 -9.41 11.18 32.69
C THR A 104 -8.08 11.23 33.44
N LYS A 105 -7.47 12.42 33.60
CA LYS A 105 -6.91 12.98 34.87
C LYS A 105 -6.62 14.48 34.74
N ARG A 106 -7.63 15.27 34.35
CA ARG A 106 -7.72 16.68 34.76
C ARG A 106 -8.48 16.74 36.09
N SER A 107 -7.79 16.39 37.18
CA SER A 107 -8.12 16.84 38.53
C SER A 107 -7.10 16.26 39.51
N LYS A 108 -6.02 17.00 39.77
CA LYS A 108 -5.64 17.43 41.11
C LYS A 108 -4.65 18.58 41.03
#